data_AF-L5MBS8-F1
#
_entry.id   AF-L5MBS8-F1
#
_cell.length_a   1.000
_cell.length_b   1.000
_cell.length_c   1.000
_cell.angle_alpha   90.00
_cell.angle_beta   90.00
_cell.angle_gamma   90.00
#
_symmetry.space_group_name_H-M   'P 1'
#
loop_
_entity.id
_entity.type
_entity.pdbx_description
1 polymer ?
#
loop_
_entity_poly.entity_id
_entity_poly.type
_entity_poly.pdbx_seq_one_letter_code
_entity_poly.pdbx_strand_id
1 'polypeptide(L)'
;MDDEQKTVALIKAIFGEPAMKHMIILFTHKDYLDGQPLNAILQESDVNLKNIIKECGSRCCAFNNKNADEAEKEAQLQELVELIEEMVRKNGGAHFSDAIYKDTDEKLKLQAEALKKIYAEQLYKEIKLIEEQCDQGKISQEEKEEKIKSLKMKHEEQIKDIRELTERNIFANIVQRIRNMF
;
A
#
# COMPACT_ATOMS: atom_id res chain seq x y z
N MET A 1 14.52 -2.19 1.76
CA MET A 1 14.29 -2.42 0.32
C MET A 1 13.00 -3.20 0.06
N ASP A 2 12.81 -4.35 0.70
CA ASP A 2 11.60 -5.18 0.49
C ASP A 2 10.31 -4.48 0.92
N ASP A 3 10.33 -3.68 1.97
CA ASP A 3 9.12 -3.05 2.51
C ASP A 3 8.72 -1.79 1.72
N GLU A 4 9.68 -1.07 1.16
CA GLU A 4 9.44 0.08 0.28
C GLU A 4 8.86 -0.38 -1.07
N GLN A 5 9.37 -1.49 -1.63
CA GLN A 5 8.81 -2.08 -2.84
C GLN A 5 7.38 -2.59 -2.64
N LYS A 6 7.10 -3.24 -1.50
CA LYS A 6 5.72 -3.63 -1.14
C LYS A 6 4.83 -2.40 -1.03
N THR A 7 5.34 -1.30 -0.48
CA THR A 7 4.59 -0.05 -0.35
C THR A 7 4.26 0.56 -1.71
N VAL A 8 5.22 0.63 -2.63
CA VAL A 8 4.99 1.12 -4.01
C VAL A 8 4.01 0.20 -4.75
N ALA A 9 4.17 -1.12 -4.64
CA ALA A 9 3.25 -2.09 -5.24
C ALA A 9 1.83 -1.94 -4.69
N LEU A 10 1.69 -1.68 -3.39
CA LEU A 10 0.40 -1.43 -2.75
C LEU A 10 -0.23 -0.12 -3.25
N ILE A 11 0.54 0.96 -3.36
CA ILE A 11 0.06 2.24 -3.89
C ILE A 11 -0.45 2.06 -5.32
N LYS A 12 0.28 1.34 -6.18
CA LYS A 12 -0.14 1.02 -7.55
C LYS A 12 -1.39 0.14 -7.61
N ALA A 13 -1.44 -0.89 -6.77
CA ALA A 13 -2.59 -1.80 -6.72
C ALA A 13 -3.88 -1.07 -6.35
N ILE A 14 -3.75 -0.04 -5.50
CA ILE A 14 -4.88 0.73 -5.01
C ILE A 14 -5.22 1.86 -5.97
N PHE A 15 -4.30 2.80 -6.19
CA PHE A 15 -4.55 4.04 -6.91
C PHE A 15 -4.28 3.94 -8.42
N GLY A 16 -3.83 2.78 -8.88
CA GLY A 16 -3.39 2.53 -10.24
C GLY A 16 -2.00 3.10 -10.55
N GLU A 17 -1.43 2.66 -11.66
CA GLU A 17 -0.19 3.20 -12.22
C GLU A 17 -0.19 4.74 -12.40
N PRO A 18 -1.32 5.43 -12.70
CA PRO A 18 -1.33 6.89 -12.79
C PRO A 18 -0.92 7.61 -11.50
N ALA A 19 -1.03 6.98 -10.34
CA ALA A 19 -0.59 7.56 -9.06
C ALA A 19 0.91 7.91 -9.05
N MET A 20 1.73 7.14 -9.77
CA MET A 20 3.18 7.38 -9.86
C MET A 20 3.50 8.75 -10.48
N LYS A 21 2.59 9.31 -11.31
CA LYS A 21 2.73 10.65 -11.88
C LYS A 21 2.66 11.77 -10.83
N HIS A 22 2.04 11.50 -9.69
CA HIS A 22 1.87 12.44 -8.58
C HIS A 22 2.75 12.11 -7.38
N MET A 23 3.73 11.21 -7.54
CA MET A 23 4.64 10.78 -6.49
C MET A 23 6.01 11.46 -6.59
N ILE A 24 6.58 11.75 -5.42
CA ILE A 24 7.90 12.34 -5.21
C ILE A 24 8.64 11.45 -4.21
N ILE A 25 9.91 11.14 -4.47
CA ILE A 25 10.74 10.34 -3.58
C ILE A 25 11.58 11.29 -2.72
N LEU A 26 11.38 11.25 -1.40
CA LEU A 26 12.13 12.03 -0.45
C LEU A 26 13.09 11.13 0.31
N PHE A 27 14.38 11.41 0.19
CA PHE A 27 15.43 10.76 0.96
C PHE A 27 15.65 11.52 2.26
N THR A 28 15.79 10.82 3.37
CA THR A 28 16.21 11.41 4.65
C THR A 28 17.71 11.27 4.82
N HIS A 29 18.26 11.86 5.88
CA HIS A 29 19.68 11.76 6.22
C HIS A 29 20.62 12.37 5.17
N LYS A 30 20.23 13.53 4.60
CA LYS A 30 21.05 14.29 3.64
C LYS A 30 22.43 14.66 4.20
N ASP A 31 22.56 14.76 5.51
CA ASP A 31 23.82 15.00 6.22
C ASP A 31 24.90 13.94 5.94
N TYR A 32 24.51 12.72 5.55
CA TYR A 32 25.45 11.63 5.21
C TYR A 32 25.94 11.67 3.76
N LEU A 33 25.44 12.61 2.94
CA LEU A 33 25.89 12.74 1.57
C LEU A 33 27.24 13.49 1.47
N ASP A 34 27.76 14.05 2.57
CA ASP A 34 29.05 14.76 2.63
C ASP A 34 29.25 15.79 1.50
N GLY A 35 28.17 16.48 1.12
CA GLY A 35 28.16 17.47 0.04
C GLY A 35 28.11 16.89 -1.38
N GLN A 36 28.05 15.57 -1.53
CA GLN A 36 27.82 14.93 -2.83
C GLN A 36 26.37 15.19 -3.30
N PRO A 37 26.18 15.44 -4.60
CA PRO A 37 24.84 15.62 -5.14
C PRO A 37 24.08 14.30 -5.08
N LEU A 38 22.80 14.36 -4.67
CA LEU A 38 21.91 13.19 -4.58
C LEU A 38 21.95 12.35 -5.88
N ASN A 39 21.94 13.00 -7.04
CA ASN A 39 21.98 12.32 -8.34
C ASN A 39 23.23 11.43 -8.53
N ALA A 40 24.38 11.78 -7.96
CA ALA A 40 25.58 10.94 -8.07
C ALA A 40 25.39 9.64 -7.27
N ILE A 41 24.84 9.74 -6.06
CA ILE A 41 24.58 8.58 -5.19
C ILE A 41 23.50 7.68 -5.80
N LEU A 42 22.48 8.26 -6.43
CA LEU A 42 21.43 7.52 -7.12
C LEU A 42 21.92 6.77 -8.36
N GLN A 43 23.01 7.21 -8.99
CA GLN A 43 23.63 6.46 -10.10
C GLN A 43 24.28 5.16 -9.64
N GLU A 44 24.69 5.07 -8.37
CA GLU A 44 25.29 3.87 -7.80
C GLU A 44 24.26 2.95 -7.11
N SER A 45 23.02 3.42 -6.97
CA SER A 45 21.93 2.67 -6.35
C SER A 45 21.53 1.40 -7.13
N ASP A 46 20.86 0.48 -6.45
CA ASP A 46 20.38 -0.75 -7.05
C ASP A 46 19.29 -0.50 -8.13
N VAL A 47 19.06 -1.53 -8.94
CA VAL A 47 18.15 -1.46 -10.08
C VAL A 47 16.69 -1.20 -9.65
N ASN A 48 16.27 -1.72 -8.49
CA ASN A 48 14.89 -1.57 -8.06
C ASN A 48 14.61 -0.12 -7.65
N LEU A 49 15.50 0.49 -6.86
CA LEU A 49 15.37 1.90 -6.49
C LEU A 49 15.37 2.81 -7.72
N LYS A 50 16.26 2.55 -8.68
CA LYS A 50 16.30 3.28 -9.97
C LYS A 50 15.00 3.15 -10.75
N ASN A 51 14.38 1.97 -10.76
CA ASN A 51 13.10 1.75 -11.43
C ASN A 51 11.99 2.56 -10.77
N ILE A 52 11.90 2.57 -9.43
CA ILE A 52 10.90 3.37 -8.70
C ILE A 52 11.10 4.86 -9.00
N ILE A 53 12.33 5.36 -8.95
CA ILE A 53 12.65 6.76 -9.30
C ILE A 53 12.20 7.11 -10.72
N LYS A 54 12.44 6.20 -11.67
CA LYS A 54 12.05 6.38 -13.06
C LYS A 54 10.53 6.41 -13.24
N GLU A 55 9.79 5.55 -12.55
CA GLU A 55 8.32 5.56 -12.55
C GLU A 55 7.76 6.85 -11.93
N CYS A 56 8.43 7.37 -10.91
CA CYS A 56 8.20 8.70 -10.34
C CYS A 56 8.77 9.84 -11.22
N GLY A 57 9.10 9.60 -12.49
CA GLY A 57 9.55 10.64 -13.43
C GLY A 57 10.80 11.40 -12.96
N SER A 58 11.70 10.72 -12.26
CA SER A 58 12.93 11.27 -11.70
C SER A 58 12.72 12.40 -10.69
N ARG A 59 11.53 12.45 -10.06
CA ARG A 59 11.20 13.39 -8.99
C ARG A 59 11.76 12.89 -7.66
N CYS A 60 12.88 13.45 -7.25
CA CYS A 60 13.48 13.15 -5.95
C CYS A 60 14.13 14.37 -5.29
N CYS A 61 14.11 14.40 -3.97
CA CYS A 61 14.82 15.39 -3.15
C CYS A 61 15.39 14.71 -1.89
N ALA A 62 16.28 15.39 -1.17
CA ALA A 62 16.86 14.89 0.08
C ALA A 62 16.71 15.91 1.20
N PHE A 63 16.46 15.42 2.42
CA PHE A 63 16.23 16.23 3.62
C PHE A 63 17.21 15.86 4.73
N ASN A 64 17.86 16.88 5.30
CA ASN A 64 18.49 16.80 6.61
C ASN A 64 17.46 17.21 7.67
N ASN A 65 17.02 16.24 8.48
CA ASN A 65 16.00 16.45 9.52
C ASN A 65 16.60 16.64 10.92
N LYS A 66 17.93 16.54 11.07
CA LYS A 66 18.57 16.42 12.38
C LYS A 66 19.22 17.72 12.82
N ASN A 67 20.14 18.24 12.02
CA ASN A 67 21.01 19.35 12.41
C ASN A 67 21.01 20.51 11.39
N ALA A 68 20.02 20.57 10.51
CA ALA A 68 19.90 21.64 9.53
C ALA A 68 19.66 22.99 10.23
N ASP A 69 20.38 24.02 9.81
CA ASP A 69 20.09 25.39 10.21
C ASP A 69 18.83 25.92 9.49
N GLU A 70 18.39 27.12 9.85
CA GLU A 70 17.14 27.67 9.30
C GLU A 70 17.23 27.93 7.79
N ALA A 71 18.40 28.33 7.29
CA ALA A 71 18.60 28.58 5.88
C ALA A 71 18.60 27.26 5.08
N GLU A 72 19.22 26.21 5.60
CA GLU A 72 19.21 24.87 5.01
C GLU A 72 17.79 24.27 4.99
N LYS A 73 17.03 24.43 6.07
CA LYS A 73 15.62 23.99 6.12
C LYS A 73 14.76 24.70 5.09
N GLU A 74 14.87 26.03 4.99
CA GLU A 74 14.10 26.82 4.03
C GLU A 74 14.47 26.43 2.60
N ALA A 75 15.77 26.23 2.31
CA ALA A 75 16.21 25.77 0.99
C ALA A 75 15.68 24.38 0.63
N GLN A 76 15.67 23.42 1.57
CA GLN A 76 15.09 22.09 1.35
C GLN A 76 13.57 22.14 1.14
N LEU A 77 12.88 23.00 1.90
CA LEU A 77 11.44 23.18 1.76
C LEU A 77 11.12 23.79 0.39
N GLN A 78 11.86 24.82 -0.02
CA GLN A 78 11.72 25.46 -1.32
C GLN A 78 11.96 24.46 -2.46
N GLU A 79 13.00 23.63 -2.37
CA GLU A 79 13.28 22.55 -3.35
C GLU A 79 12.08 21.60 -3.50
N LEU A 80 11.47 21.19 -2.38
CA LEU A 80 10.30 20.32 -2.41
C LEU A 80 9.07 21.01 -3.02
N VAL A 81 8.82 22.28 -2.67
CA VAL A 81 7.69 23.06 -3.20
C VAL A 81 7.82 23.22 -4.71
N GLU A 82 8.99 23.60 -5.21
CA GLU A 82 9.25 23.73 -6.65
C GLU A 82 9.03 22.41 -7.39
N LEU A 83 9.45 21.29 -6.80
CA LEU A 83 9.25 19.97 -7.36
C LEU A 83 7.76 19.58 -7.42
N ILE A 84 6.98 19.94 -6.39
CA ILE A 84 5.52 19.76 -6.36
C ILE A 84 4.84 20.62 -7.43
N GLU A 85 5.20 21.89 -7.53
CA GLU A 85 4.65 22.82 -8.52
C GLU A 85 4.95 22.35 -9.94
N GLU A 86 6.18 21.93 -10.20
CA GLU A 86 6.56 21.38 -11.50
C GLU A 86 5.77 20.12 -11.83
N MET A 87 5.62 19.21 -10.87
CA MET A 87 4.84 17.99 -11.02
C MET A 87 3.37 18.30 -11.35
N VAL A 88 2.73 19.20 -10.59
CA VAL A 88 1.33 19.60 -10.83
C VAL A 88 1.18 20.22 -12.22
N ARG A 89 2.09 21.11 -12.61
CA ARG A 89 2.10 21.72 -13.95
C ARG A 89 2.25 20.67 -15.06
N LYS A 90 3.18 19.72 -14.92
CA LYS A 90 3.37 18.61 -15.88
C LYS A 90 2.15 17.68 -15.96
N ASN A 91 1.37 17.58 -14.88
CA ASN A 91 0.11 16.83 -14.83
C ASN A 91 -1.11 17.66 -15.24
N GLY A 92 -0.93 18.80 -15.94
CA GLY A 92 -2.02 19.59 -16.49
C GLY A 92 -2.72 20.49 -15.46
N GLY A 93 -2.06 20.81 -14.34
CA GLY A 93 -2.60 21.66 -13.27
C GLY A 93 -3.64 20.97 -12.39
N ALA A 94 -3.94 19.70 -12.65
CA ALA A 94 -4.85 18.92 -11.83
C ALA A 94 -4.14 18.29 -10.63
N HIS A 95 -4.77 18.35 -9.47
CA HIS A 95 -4.41 17.49 -8.34
C HIS A 95 -4.69 16.03 -8.68
N PHE A 96 -4.08 15.09 -7.95
CA PHE A 96 -4.45 13.68 -8.03
C PHE A 96 -5.94 13.58 -7.65
N SER A 97 -6.78 13.42 -8.68
CA SER A 97 -8.19 13.85 -8.67
C SER A 97 -9.06 13.05 -7.70
N ASP A 98 -10.03 13.73 -7.07
CA ASP A 98 -11.16 13.14 -6.33
C ASP A 98 -11.89 12.04 -7.14
N ALA A 99 -11.88 12.12 -8.47
CA ALA A 99 -12.46 11.09 -9.33
C ALA A 99 -11.65 9.78 -9.31
N ILE A 100 -10.32 9.86 -9.21
CA ILE A 100 -9.47 8.66 -9.05
C ILE A 100 -9.64 8.10 -7.63
N TYR A 101 -9.72 8.96 -6.60
CA TYR A 101 -10.04 8.50 -5.25
C TYR A 101 -11.41 7.81 -5.19
N LYS A 102 -12.43 8.38 -5.85
CA LYS A 102 -13.78 7.81 -5.89
C LYS A 102 -13.85 6.51 -6.68
N ASP A 103 -13.25 6.45 -7.87
CA ASP A 103 -13.16 5.22 -8.67
C ASP A 103 -12.37 4.13 -7.94
N THR A 104 -11.31 4.52 -7.22
CA THR A 104 -10.50 3.61 -6.41
C THR A 104 -11.29 3.06 -5.22
N ASP A 105 -12.01 3.92 -4.49
CA ASP A 105 -12.87 3.53 -3.37
C ASP A 105 -14.01 2.60 -3.85
N GLU A 106 -14.64 2.93 -4.99
CA GLU A 106 -15.66 2.09 -5.63
C GLU A 106 -15.09 0.73 -6.06
N LYS A 107 -13.92 0.69 -6.70
CA LYS A 107 -13.23 -0.56 -7.07
C LYS A 107 -12.84 -1.41 -5.87
N LEU A 108 -12.35 -0.80 -4.79
CA LEU A 108 -12.01 -1.49 -3.56
C LEU A 108 -13.24 -2.09 -2.88
N LYS A 109 -14.36 -1.36 -2.85
CA LYS A 109 -15.64 -1.89 -2.37
C LYS A 109 -16.09 -3.09 -3.21
N LEU A 110 -16.02 -2.97 -4.54
CA LEU A 110 -16.37 -4.07 -5.46
C LEU A 110 -15.47 -5.30 -5.25
N GLN A 111 -14.15 -5.10 -5.10
CA GLN A 111 -13.21 -6.19 -4.83
C GLN A 111 -13.47 -6.84 -3.47
N ALA A 112 -13.75 -6.05 -2.43
CA ALA A 112 -14.09 -6.56 -1.11
C ALA A 112 -15.40 -7.36 -1.12
N GLU A 113 -16.42 -6.91 -1.86
CA GLU A 113 -17.66 -7.65 -2.06
C GLU A 113 -17.44 -8.96 -2.82
N ALA A 114 -16.64 -8.95 -3.88
CA ALA A 114 -16.26 -10.15 -4.60
C ALA A 114 -15.53 -11.16 -3.70
N LEU A 115 -14.60 -10.68 -2.86
CA LEU A 115 -13.83 -11.54 -1.95
C LEU A 115 -14.73 -12.13 -0.84
N LYS A 116 -15.67 -11.35 -0.29
CA LYS A 116 -16.69 -11.85 0.65
C LYS A 116 -17.52 -12.96 0.02
N LYS A 117 -17.90 -12.83 -1.25
CA LYS A 117 -18.65 -13.85 -1.97
C LYS A 117 -17.84 -15.13 -2.19
N ILE A 118 -16.57 -15.01 -2.61
CA ILE A 118 -15.65 -16.15 -2.76
C ILE A 118 -15.52 -16.90 -1.42
N TYR A 119 -15.35 -16.18 -0.33
CA TYR A 119 -15.26 -16.75 1.00
C TYR A 119 -16.56 -17.44 1.45
N ALA A 120 -17.73 -16.86 1.20
CA ALA A 120 -19.00 -17.53 1.48
C ALA A 120 -19.16 -18.84 0.70
N GLU A 121 -18.77 -18.84 -0.59
CA GLU A 121 -18.81 -20.05 -1.43
C GLU A 121 -17.81 -21.12 -0.96
N GLN A 122 -16.62 -20.70 -0.52
CA GLN A 122 -15.61 -21.60 0.03
C GLN A 122 -16.09 -22.24 1.34
N LEU A 123 -16.61 -21.45 2.28
CA LEU A 123 -17.19 -21.94 3.53
C LEU A 123 -18.27 -22.99 3.29
N TYR A 124 -19.18 -22.72 2.34
CA TYR A 124 -20.25 -23.63 1.99
C TYR A 124 -19.72 -24.97 1.45
N LYS A 125 -18.73 -24.94 0.55
CA LYS A 125 -18.12 -26.15 -0.01
C LYS A 125 -17.40 -26.98 1.05
N GLU A 126 -16.67 -26.33 1.95
CA GLU A 126 -15.94 -27.00 3.03
C GLU A 126 -16.87 -27.60 4.08
N ILE A 127 -17.94 -26.88 4.48
CA ILE A 127 -18.97 -27.44 5.38
C ILE A 127 -19.61 -28.68 4.73
N LYS A 128 -19.99 -28.60 3.46
CA LYS A 128 -20.60 -29.73 2.75
C LYS A 128 -19.66 -30.94 2.70
N LEU A 129 -18.37 -30.72 2.47
CA LEU A 129 -17.38 -31.80 2.50
C LEU A 129 -17.26 -32.45 3.88
N ILE A 130 -17.30 -31.65 4.95
CA ILE A 130 -17.28 -32.16 6.33
C ILE A 130 -18.56 -32.96 6.62
N GLU A 131 -19.72 -32.50 6.17
CA GLU A 131 -20.98 -33.22 6.27
C GLU A 131 -20.92 -34.57 5.55
N GLU A 132 -20.44 -34.60 4.32
CA GLU A 132 -20.26 -35.84 3.54
C GLU A 132 -19.26 -36.81 4.20
N GLN A 133 -18.18 -36.31 4.83
CA GLN A 133 -17.25 -37.15 5.58
C GLN A 133 -17.91 -37.79 6.81
N CYS A 134 -18.80 -37.06 7.48
CA CYS A 134 -19.56 -37.57 8.61
C CYS A 134 -20.58 -38.62 8.17
N ASP A 135 -21.31 -38.37 7.08
CA ASP A 135 -22.28 -39.31 6.51
C ASP A 135 -21.62 -40.62 6.03
N GLN A 136 -20.36 -40.53 5.57
CA GLN A 136 -19.53 -41.68 5.20
C GLN A 136 -18.89 -42.40 6.41
N GLY A 137 -19.14 -41.93 7.63
CA GLY A 137 -18.56 -42.51 8.86
C GLY A 137 -17.04 -42.32 8.99
N LYS A 138 -16.43 -41.40 8.23
CA LYS A 138 -14.98 -41.12 8.28
C LYS A 138 -14.58 -40.25 9.47
N ILE A 139 -15.53 -39.48 10.00
CA ILE A 139 -15.36 -38.60 11.16
C ILE A 139 -16.57 -38.77 12.08
N SER A 140 -16.39 -38.52 13.36
CA SER A 140 -17.50 -38.55 14.33
C SER A 140 -18.38 -37.29 14.23
N GLN A 141 -19.58 -37.36 14.83
CA GLN A 141 -20.47 -36.21 14.95
C GLN A 141 -19.82 -35.08 15.78
N GLU A 142 -19.10 -35.40 16.84
CA GLU A 142 -18.35 -34.42 17.66
C GLU A 142 -17.22 -33.77 16.85
N GLU A 143 -16.45 -34.56 16.10
CA GLU A 143 -15.38 -34.03 15.23
C GLU A 143 -15.94 -33.13 14.12
N LYS A 144 -17.11 -33.47 13.55
CA LYS A 144 -17.83 -32.62 12.59
C LYS A 144 -18.16 -31.25 13.20
N GLU A 145 -18.73 -31.24 14.40
CA GLU A 145 -19.14 -30.01 15.07
C GLU A 145 -17.93 -29.11 15.40
N GLU A 146 -16.84 -29.69 15.91
CA GLU A 146 -15.61 -28.95 16.17
C GLU A 146 -14.98 -28.37 14.89
N LYS A 147 -14.91 -29.16 13.82
CA LYS A 147 -14.36 -28.70 12.53
C LYS A 147 -15.20 -27.58 11.92
N ILE A 148 -16.53 -27.69 11.94
CA ILE A 148 -17.42 -26.64 11.44
C ILE A 148 -17.28 -25.37 12.29
N LYS A 149 -17.17 -25.49 13.61
CA LYS A 149 -16.98 -24.35 14.51
C LYS A 149 -15.66 -23.63 14.23
N SER A 150 -14.57 -24.37 14.14
CA SER A 150 -13.24 -23.84 13.82
C SER A 150 -13.23 -23.14 12.46
N LEU A 151 -13.84 -23.76 11.46
CA LEU A 151 -13.93 -23.22 10.10
C LEU A 151 -14.75 -21.91 10.06
N LYS A 152 -15.88 -21.85 10.77
CA LYS A 152 -16.69 -20.62 10.89
C LYS A 152 -15.91 -19.48 11.56
N MET A 153 -15.19 -19.77 12.65
CA MET A 153 -14.35 -18.76 13.31
C MET A 153 -13.28 -18.20 12.37
N LYS A 154 -12.60 -19.07 11.61
CA LYS A 154 -11.59 -18.66 10.63
C LYS A 154 -12.18 -17.78 9.53
N HIS A 155 -13.37 -18.13 9.04
CA HIS A 155 -14.06 -17.31 8.04
C HIS A 155 -14.49 -15.95 8.59
N GLU A 156 -14.97 -15.90 9.83
CA GLU A 156 -15.37 -14.66 10.48
C GLU A 156 -14.18 -13.71 10.65
N GLU A 157 -13.01 -14.23 11.02
CA GLU A 157 -11.75 -13.47 11.07
C GLU A 157 -11.36 -12.91 9.70
N GLN A 158 -11.41 -13.72 8.64
CA GLN A 158 -11.13 -13.27 7.26
C GLN A 158 -12.08 -12.15 6.79
N ILE A 159 -13.36 -12.22 7.17
CA ILE A 159 -14.36 -11.20 6.82
C ILE A 159 -14.11 -9.91 7.60
N LYS A 160 -13.72 -10.04 8.88
CA LYS A 160 -13.35 -8.90 9.72
C LYS A 160 -12.12 -8.17 9.16
N ASP A 161 -11.10 -8.90 8.73
CA ASP A 161 -9.90 -8.33 8.11
C ASP A 161 -10.22 -7.55 6.83
N ILE A 162 -11.09 -8.09 5.97
CA ILE A 162 -11.58 -7.37 4.78
C ILE A 162 -12.27 -6.06 5.18
N ARG A 163 -13.14 -6.12 6.19
CA ARG A 163 -13.90 -4.95 6.66
C ARG A 163 -12.97 -3.86 7.19
N GLU A 164 -12.02 -4.22 8.04
CA GLU A 164 -11.02 -3.28 8.57
C GLU A 164 -10.14 -2.68 7.47
N LEU A 165 -9.80 -3.47 6.44
CA LEU A 165 -9.06 -3.00 5.27
C LEU A 165 -9.86 -1.96 4.47
N THR A 166 -11.19 -2.11 4.35
CA THR A 166 -12.06 -1.20 3.60
C THR A 166 -12.52 0.05 4.36
N GLU A 167 -12.65 -0.01 5.69
CA GLU A 167 -13.20 1.12 6.49
C GLU A 167 -12.13 2.18 6.84
N ARG A 168 -10.86 1.81 6.89
CA ARG A 168 -9.78 2.79 7.05
C ARG A 168 -9.49 3.43 5.69
N ASN A 169 -9.74 4.73 5.57
CA ASN A 169 -9.36 5.56 4.42
C ASN A 169 -8.01 5.07 3.87
N ILE A 170 -7.94 4.69 2.60
CA ILE A 170 -6.78 4.04 1.99
C ILE A 170 -5.47 4.75 2.34
N PHE A 171 -5.48 6.09 2.29
CA PHE A 171 -4.35 6.93 2.62
C PHE A 171 -3.97 6.79 4.10
N ALA A 172 -4.95 6.79 5.00
CA ALA A 172 -4.75 6.50 6.41
C ALA A 172 -4.23 5.08 6.63
N ASN A 173 -4.68 4.09 5.85
CA ASN A 173 -4.21 2.70 5.95
C ASN A 173 -2.75 2.53 5.49
N ILE A 174 -2.37 3.17 4.38
CA ILE A 174 -0.97 3.18 3.89
C ILE A 174 -0.08 3.89 4.90
N VAL A 175 -0.49 5.09 5.37
CA VAL A 175 0.25 5.85 6.37
C VAL A 175 0.35 5.09 7.70
N GLN A 176 -0.73 4.44 8.16
CA GLN A 176 -0.72 3.65 9.40
C GLN A 176 0.14 2.40 9.27
N ARG A 177 0.12 1.71 8.11
CA ARG A 177 1.02 0.57 7.84
C ARG A 177 2.48 0.99 7.82
N ILE A 178 2.81 2.10 7.16
CA ILE A 178 4.16 2.69 7.19
C ILE A 178 4.55 3.01 8.63
N ARG A 179 3.64 3.63 9.40
CA ARG A 179 3.89 4.01 10.80
C ARG A 179 4.03 2.82 11.73
N ASN A 180 3.37 1.70 11.46
CA ASN A 180 3.47 0.46 12.24
C ASN A 180 4.68 -0.40 11.84
N MET A 181 5.39 -0.04 10.77
CA MET A 181 6.66 -0.68 10.37
C MET A 181 7.89 -0.04 11.04
N PHE A 182 7.70 1.01 11.85
CA PHE A 182 8.76 1.71 12.60
C PHE A 182 8.40 1.93 14.07
#